data_AF-Q7V3R8-F1
#
_entry.id   AF-Q7V3R8-F1
#
_cell.length_a   1.000
_cell.length_b   1.000
_cell.length_c   1.000
_cell.angle_alpha   90.00
_cell.angle_beta   90.00
_cell.angle_gamma   90.00
#
_symmetry.space_group_name_H-M   'P 1'
#
loop_
_entity.id
_entity.type
_entity.pdbx_description
1 polymer ?
#
loop_
_entity_poly.entity_id
_entity_poly.type
_entity_poly.pdbx_seq_one_letter_code
_entity_poly.pdbx_strand_id
1 'polypeptide(L)'
;MNQSKKHSYRSLMALCLGLGLSLFSTMPKAEAAKEVALVSGAFRRSISVSDLEYLAKTGKARGLLKDALKFGRQNPETVSKLLNKKLELPIGLTSRLMTTRIGNVIINRISKIIYPLNVPNPSVSVPAFRAGVINGMQIGKGGLNAIHFLKAYPNETMTINLPALFGIMQKAESIAGLVKFFSDSPLDGLKGSKP
;
A
#
# COMPACT_ATOMS: atom_id res chain seq x y z
N MET A 1 -25.71 -4.63 -62.45
CA MET A 1 -26.50 -4.67 -61.20
C MET A 1 -25.65 -5.24 -60.05
N ASN A 2 -24.62 -4.52 -59.53
CA ASN A 2 -23.84 -5.04 -58.37
C ASN A 2 -22.97 -4.01 -57.59
N GLN A 3 -23.30 -2.71 -57.58
CA GLN A 3 -22.49 -1.69 -56.87
C GLN A 3 -23.15 -1.17 -55.57
N SER A 4 -24.46 -1.38 -55.37
CA SER A 4 -25.20 -0.81 -54.23
C SER A 4 -24.95 -1.55 -52.90
N LYS A 5 -24.72 -2.87 -52.92
CA LYS A 5 -24.51 -3.65 -51.68
C LYS A 5 -23.18 -3.36 -50.98
N LYS A 6 -22.14 -2.95 -51.70
CA LYS A 6 -20.77 -2.79 -51.15
C LYS A 6 -20.63 -1.56 -50.21
N HIS A 7 -21.45 -0.52 -50.39
CA HIS A 7 -21.44 0.67 -49.53
C HIS A 7 -22.15 0.43 -48.18
N SER A 8 -23.20 -0.40 -48.16
CA SER A 8 -23.97 -0.68 -46.95
C SER A 8 -23.14 -1.39 -45.87
N TYR A 9 -22.26 -2.32 -46.26
CA TYR A 9 -21.40 -3.05 -45.31
C TYR A 9 -20.28 -2.19 -44.73
N ARG A 10 -19.76 -1.21 -45.49
CA ARG A 10 -18.70 -0.29 -45.01
C ARG A 10 -19.25 0.72 -44.00
N SER A 11 -20.48 1.21 -44.22
CA SER A 11 -21.15 2.12 -43.27
C SER A 11 -21.54 1.39 -41.98
N LEU A 12 -21.94 0.12 -42.07
CA LEU A 12 -22.28 -0.70 -40.90
C LEU A 12 -21.04 -1.04 -40.06
N MET A 13 -19.90 -1.36 -40.68
CA MET A 13 -18.63 -1.58 -39.96
C MET A 13 -18.11 -0.33 -39.27
N ALA A 14 -18.24 0.85 -39.88
CA ALA A 14 -17.84 2.12 -39.25
C ALA A 14 -18.70 2.44 -38.01
N LEU A 15 -19.99 2.12 -38.05
CA LEU A 15 -20.91 2.29 -36.92
C LEU A 15 -20.56 1.36 -35.75
N CYS A 16 -20.21 0.10 -36.03
CA CYS A 16 -19.78 -0.86 -35.01
C CYS A 16 -18.44 -0.46 -34.35
N LEU A 17 -17.49 0.09 -35.10
CA LEU A 17 -16.23 0.61 -34.56
C LEU A 17 -16.45 1.87 -33.70
N GLY A 18 -17.34 2.79 -34.12
CA GLY A 18 -17.67 4.00 -33.36
C GLY A 18 -18.40 3.72 -32.03
N LEU A 19 -19.28 2.71 -32.01
CA LEU A 19 -19.97 2.27 -30.78
C LEU A 19 -19.05 1.46 -29.86
N GLY A 20 -18.09 0.71 -30.41
CA GLY A 20 -17.08 0.00 -29.61
C GLY A 20 -16.14 0.93 -28.84
N LEU A 21 -15.72 2.05 -29.44
CA LEU A 21 -14.81 3.02 -28.82
C LEU A 21 -15.46 3.85 -27.69
N SER A 22 -16.77 4.07 -27.75
CA SER A 22 -17.49 4.86 -26.72
C SER A 22 -17.70 4.09 -25.42
N LEU A 23 -17.74 2.75 -25.46
CA LEU A 23 -17.90 1.88 -24.29
C LEU A 23 -16.63 1.71 -23.44
N PHE A 24 -15.44 2.08 -23.94
CA PHE A 24 -14.18 2.00 -23.17
C PHE A 24 -13.92 3.21 -22.25
N SER A 25 -14.80 4.20 -22.24
CA SER A 25 -14.62 5.46 -21.49
C SER A 25 -15.08 5.40 -20.02
N THR A 26 -15.74 4.32 -19.59
CA THR A 26 -16.20 4.15 -18.19
C THR A 26 -15.22 3.33 -17.35
N MET A 27 -13.91 3.54 -17.51
CA MET A 27 -12.97 2.98 -16.54
C MET A 27 -13.20 3.66 -15.18
N PRO A 28 -13.45 2.89 -14.10
CA PRO A 28 -13.59 3.48 -12.78
C PRO A 28 -12.29 4.22 -12.47
N LYS A 29 -12.38 5.52 -12.17
CA LYS A 29 -11.26 6.27 -11.60
C LYS A 29 -10.85 5.51 -10.35
N ALA A 30 -9.56 5.21 -10.22
CA ALA A 30 -9.01 4.67 -9.00
C ALA A 30 -9.24 5.71 -7.90
N GLU A 31 -10.32 5.54 -7.13
CA GLU A 31 -10.64 6.39 -5.99
C GLU A 31 -9.54 6.16 -4.95
N ALA A 32 -8.83 7.22 -4.60
CA ALA A 32 -7.86 7.26 -3.52
C ALA A 32 -8.47 6.70 -2.23
N ALA A 33 -7.65 6.13 -1.34
CA ALA A 33 -8.16 5.82 -0.01
C ALA A 33 -8.62 7.12 0.66
N LYS A 34 -9.89 7.13 1.05
CA LYS A 34 -10.53 8.16 1.87
C LYS A 34 -10.32 7.85 3.35
N GLU A 35 -10.26 6.56 3.69
CA GLU A 35 -10.15 6.08 5.06
C GLU A 35 -9.12 4.95 5.24
N VAL A 36 -8.55 4.90 6.44
CA VAL A 36 -7.78 3.78 6.97
C VAL A 36 -8.56 3.14 8.12
N ALA A 37 -9.09 1.95 7.89
CA ALA A 37 -9.81 1.18 8.90
C ALA A 37 -8.83 0.35 9.74
N LEU A 38 -8.76 0.62 11.03
CA LEU A 38 -8.03 -0.18 12.01
C LEU A 38 -8.97 -1.28 12.54
N VAL A 39 -8.59 -2.54 12.35
CA VAL A 39 -9.45 -3.70 12.64
C VAL A 39 -8.76 -4.67 13.62
N SER A 40 -9.50 -5.13 14.62
CA SER A 40 -9.12 -6.18 15.56
C SER A 40 -10.36 -6.94 16.04
N GLY A 41 -10.63 -8.13 15.50
CA GLY A 41 -11.86 -8.86 15.80
C GLY A 41 -13.11 -8.03 15.46
N ALA A 42 -14.01 -7.85 16.43
CA ALA A 42 -15.20 -7.00 16.28
C ALA A 42 -14.89 -5.49 16.36
N PHE A 43 -13.70 -5.11 16.84
CA PHE A 43 -13.30 -3.71 16.91
C PHE A 43 -12.93 -3.20 15.52
N ARG A 44 -13.59 -2.12 15.10
CA ARG A 44 -13.27 -1.41 13.87
C ARG A 44 -13.44 0.10 14.07
N ARG A 45 -12.39 0.85 13.74
CA ARG A 45 -12.38 2.32 13.74
C ARG A 45 -11.65 2.84 12.51
N SER A 46 -12.25 3.81 11.82
CA SER A 46 -11.63 4.45 10.66
C SER A 46 -10.96 5.77 11.05
N ILE A 47 -9.83 6.06 10.43
CA ILE A 47 -9.17 7.37 10.45
C ILE A 47 -9.17 7.88 9.01
N SER A 48 -9.55 9.13 8.81
CA SER A 48 -9.55 9.72 7.46
C SER A 48 -8.12 9.93 6.96
N VAL A 49 -7.89 9.71 5.66
CA VAL A 49 -6.59 9.99 5.03
C VAL A 49 -6.28 11.49 5.06
N SER A 50 -7.31 12.34 5.07
CA SER A 50 -7.15 13.79 5.22
C SER A 50 -6.64 14.19 6.60
N ASP A 51 -7.01 13.49 7.67
CA ASP A 51 -6.47 13.72 9.02
C ASP A 51 -5.01 13.25 9.14
N LEU A 52 -4.66 12.14 8.49
CA LEU A 52 -3.26 11.69 8.39
C LEU A 52 -2.42 12.69 7.59
N GLU A 53 -2.95 13.23 6.50
CA GLU A 53 -2.29 14.29 5.73
C GLU A 53 -2.16 15.59 6.53
N TYR A 54 -3.18 15.97 7.31
CA TYR A 54 -3.11 17.11 8.21
C TYR A 54 -2.00 16.94 9.25
N LEU A 55 -1.90 15.75 9.86
CA LEU A 55 -0.82 15.41 10.79
C LEU A 55 0.55 15.46 10.10
N ALA A 56 0.66 14.91 8.90
CA ALA A 56 1.90 14.96 8.12
C ALA A 56 2.32 16.41 7.82
N LYS A 57 1.40 17.30 7.46
CA LYS A 57 1.74 18.69 7.12
C LYS A 57 2.01 19.58 8.33
N THR A 58 1.24 19.41 9.40
CA THR A 58 1.22 20.37 10.52
C THR A 58 1.91 19.87 11.79
N GLY A 59 2.20 18.57 11.87
CA GLY A 59 2.64 17.91 13.10
C GLY A 59 1.53 17.72 14.14
N LYS A 60 0.30 18.22 13.88
CA LYS A 60 -0.81 18.20 14.84
C LYS A 60 -1.85 17.15 14.45
N ALA A 61 -2.35 16.41 15.43
CA ALA A 61 -3.44 15.46 15.24
C ALA A 61 -4.80 16.06 15.62
N ARG A 62 -5.86 15.61 14.94
CA ARG A 62 -7.25 16.04 15.18
C ARG A 62 -8.22 14.86 15.13
N GLY A 63 -9.43 15.05 15.66
CA GLY A 63 -10.48 14.04 15.70
C GLY A 63 -10.02 12.72 16.36
N LEU A 64 -10.53 11.59 15.84
CA LEU A 64 -10.21 10.25 16.35
C LEU A 64 -8.72 9.92 16.29
N LEU A 65 -7.96 10.50 15.33
CA LEU A 65 -6.52 10.30 15.25
C LEU A 65 -5.81 10.87 16.47
N LYS A 66 -6.24 12.02 16.98
CA LYS A 66 -5.67 12.62 18.21
C LYS A 66 -5.85 11.68 19.40
N ASP A 67 -7.04 11.12 19.56
CA ASP A 67 -7.37 10.24 20.67
C ASP A 67 -6.63 8.91 20.56
N ALA A 68 -6.54 8.35 19.34
CA ALA A 68 -5.76 7.15 19.06
C ALA A 68 -4.27 7.32 19.40
N LEU A 69 -3.66 8.45 19.01
CA LEU A 69 -2.25 8.72 19.34
C LEU A 69 -2.04 8.86 20.85
N LYS A 70 -2.93 9.57 21.55
CA LYS A 70 -2.88 9.68 23.01
C LYS A 70 -2.98 8.32 23.69
N PHE A 71 -3.95 7.51 23.30
CA PHE A 71 -4.15 6.17 23.84
C PHE A 71 -2.92 5.28 23.59
N GLY A 72 -2.36 5.34 22.38
CA GLY A 72 -1.14 4.63 22.01
C GLY A 72 0.16 5.23 22.55
N ARG A 73 0.09 6.29 23.38
CA ARG A 73 1.25 7.05 23.88
C ARG A 73 2.23 7.48 22.77
N GLN A 74 1.70 7.79 21.59
CA GLN A 74 2.47 8.18 20.43
C GLN A 74 2.64 9.70 20.40
N ASN A 75 3.88 10.14 20.14
CA ASN A 75 4.17 11.54 19.92
C ASN A 75 3.73 11.94 18.47
N PRO A 76 2.85 12.95 18.30
CA PRO A 76 2.36 13.37 16.98
C PRO A 76 3.48 13.81 16.01
N GLU A 77 4.49 14.50 16.49
CA GLU A 77 5.62 14.95 15.68
C GLU A 77 6.45 13.77 15.15
N THR A 78 6.66 12.73 15.97
CA THR A 78 7.31 11.49 15.54
C THR A 78 6.50 10.78 14.46
N VAL A 79 5.18 10.65 14.65
CA VAL A 79 4.30 10.04 13.65
C VAL A 79 4.28 10.88 12.37
N SER A 80 4.25 12.21 12.47
CA SER A 80 4.34 13.11 11.33
C SER A 80 5.64 12.91 10.53
N LYS A 81 6.78 12.77 11.21
CA LYS A 81 8.07 12.45 10.57
C LYS A 81 8.03 11.11 9.84
N LEU A 82 7.40 10.09 10.44
CA LEU A 82 7.24 8.77 9.81
C LEU A 82 6.33 8.84 8.58
N LEU A 83 5.21 9.55 8.66
CA LEU A 83 4.29 9.72 7.54
C LEU A 83 4.94 10.42 6.34
N ASN A 84 5.87 11.34 6.61
CA ASN A 84 6.63 12.07 5.60
C ASN A 84 7.94 11.37 5.17
N LYS A 85 8.33 10.25 5.80
CA LYS A 85 9.58 9.58 5.46
C LYS A 85 9.51 9.12 4.00
N LYS A 86 10.32 9.75 3.16
CA LYS A 86 10.37 9.51 1.72
C LYS A 86 11.33 8.36 1.43
N LEU A 87 10.85 7.39 0.67
CA LEU A 87 11.63 6.31 0.07
C LEU A 87 11.84 6.68 -1.40
N GLU A 88 13.09 6.94 -1.77
CA GLU A 88 13.47 7.28 -3.14
C GLU A 88 14.07 6.05 -3.80
N LEU A 89 13.33 5.48 -4.74
CA LEU A 89 13.76 4.32 -5.52
C LEU A 89 13.34 4.53 -6.98
N PRO A 90 14.14 4.09 -7.97
CA PRO A 90 13.71 4.14 -9.35
C PRO A 90 12.44 3.31 -9.57
N ILE A 91 11.38 3.92 -10.12
CA ILE A 91 10.06 3.27 -10.31
C ILE A 91 10.21 1.94 -11.09
N GLY A 92 11.08 1.91 -12.11
CA GLY A 92 11.36 0.70 -12.88
C GLY A 92 11.96 -0.44 -12.03
N LEU A 93 12.88 -0.13 -11.11
CA LEU A 93 13.46 -1.13 -10.21
C LEU A 93 12.43 -1.60 -9.19
N THR A 94 11.65 -0.68 -8.61
CA THR A 94 10.58 -1.04 -7.66
C THR A 94 9.56 -1.96 -8.31
N SER A 95 9.08 -1.63 -9.50
CA SER A 95 8.12 -2.45 -10.25
C SER A 95 8.66 -3.85 -10.48
N ARG A 96 9.90 -3.97 -10.98
CA ARG A 96 10.55 -5.28 -11.18
C ARG A 96 10.67 -6.04 -9.88
N LEU A 97 11.17 -5.42 -8.81
CA LEU A 97 11.32 -6.04 -7.49
C LEU A 97 9.99 -6.61 -6.98
N MET A 98 8.90 -5.85 -7.10
CA MET A 98 7.56 -6.26 -6.68
C MET A 98 6.95 -7.40 -7.51
N THR A 99 7.49 -7.67 -8.70
CA THR A 99 7.07 -8.80 -9.55
C THR A 99 7.94 -10.04 -9.38
N THR A 100 9.09 -9.94 -8.69
CA THR A 100 9.95 -11.10 -8.43
C THR A 100 9.28 -12.11 -7.51
N ARG A 101 9.77 -13.36 -7.52
CA ARG A 101 9.29 -14.42 -6.61
C ARG A 101 9.43 -14.01 -5.15
N ILE A 102 10.59 -13.46 -4.75
CA ILE A 102 10.81 -12.99 -3.37
C ILE A 102 9.93 -11.79 -3.03
N GLY A 103 9.79 -10.84 -3.95
CA GLY A 103 8.89 -9.69 -3.80
C GLY A 103 7.44 -10.13 -3.59
N ASN A 104 6.96 -11.12 -4.35
CA ASN A 104 5.62 -11.67 -4.19
C ASN A 104 5.41 -12.30 -2.82
N VAL A 105 6.40 -13.02 -2.29
CA VAL A 105 6.31 -13.61 -0.93
C VAL A 105 6.17 -12.52 0.13
N ILE A 106 6.98 -11.45 0.03
CA ILE A 106 6.93 -10.32 0.97
C ILE A 106 5.58 -9.61 0.86
N ILE A 107 5.13 -9.28 -0.36
CA ILE A 107 3.86 -8.59 -0.58
C ILE A 107 2.69 -9.45 -0.11
N ASN A 108 2.75 -10.78 -0.29
CA ASN A 108 1.72 -11.70 0.21
C ASN A 108 1.68 -11.80 1.74
N ARG A 109 2.78 -11.45 2.43
CA ARG A 109 2.77 -11.31 3.89
C ARG A 109 2.15 -9.98 4.29
N ILE A 110 2.50 -8.90 3.59
CA ILE A 110 1.92 -7.56 3.80
C ILE A 110 0.42 -7.56 3.51
N SER A 111 -0.04 -8.31 2.51
CA SER A 111 -1.45 -8.39 2.12
C SER A 111 -2.38 -8.97 3.20
N LYS A 112 -1.81 -9.67 4.19
CA LYS A 112 -2.52 -10.14 5.39
C LYS A 112 -2.67 -9.05 6.45
N ILE A 113 -1.82 -8.03 6.39
CA ILE A 113 -1.84 -6.87 7.29
C ILE A 113 -2.69 -5.78 6.67
N ILE A 114 -2.48 -5.49 5.39
CA ILE A 114 -3.11 -4.41 4.65
C ILE A 114 -3.94 -4.99 3.51
N TYR A 115 -5.23 -4.71 3.50
CA TYR A 115 -6.15 -5.20 2.48
C TYR A 115 -7.34 -4.25 2.26
N PRO A 116 -8.02 -4.32 1.10
CA PRO A 116 -9.28 -3.62 0.90
C PRO A 116 -10.32 -4.17 1.86
N LEU A 117 -11.04 -3.28 2.55
CA LEU A 117 -11.95 -3.65 3.63
C LEU A 117 -12.92 -4.80 3.29
N ASN A 118 -13.54 -4.74 2.11
CA ASN A 118 -14.60 -5.67 1.74
C ASN A 118 -14.06 -7.04 1.32
N VAL A 119 -12.77 -7.15 1.01
CA VAL A 119 -12.18 -8.36 0.41
C VAL A 119 -10.79 -8.62 1.00
N PRO A 120 -10.68 -9.29 2.16
CA PRO A 120 -9.41 -9.70 2.77
C PRO A 120 -8.80 -10.92 2.05
N ASN A 121 -8.62 -10.83 0.73
CA ASN A 121 -8.11 -11.90 -0.11
C ASN A 121 -6.81 -11.45 -0.82
N PRO A 122 -5.71 -12.23 -0.72
CA PRO A 122 -4.46 -11.94 -1.43
C PRO A 122 -4.62 -11.63 -2.92
N SER A 123 -5.56 -12.28 -3.61
CA SER A 123 -5.84 -12.07 -5.04
C SER A 123 -6.28 -10.63 -5.36
N VAL A 124 -6.80 -9.89 -4.37
CA VAL A 124 -7.19 -8.48 -4.51
C VAL A 124 -6.21 -7.55 -3.79
N SER A 125 -5.75 -7.95 -2.59
CA SER A 125 -4.84 -7.15 -1.77
C SER A 125 -3.46 -6.98 -2.40
N VAL A 126 -2.92 -8.00 -3.08
CA VAL A 126 -1.59 -7.92 -3.71
C VAL A 126 -1.60 -6.92 -4.88
N PRO A 127 -2.55 -6.98 -5.84
CA PRO A 127 -2.70 -5.93 -6.85
C PRO A 127 -2.93 -4.54 -6.25
N ALA A 128 -3.79 -4.43 -5.23
CA ALA A 128 -4.09 -3.14 -4.59
C ALA A 128 -2.84 -2.50 -3.95
N PHE A 129 -2.02 -3.31 -3.27
CA PHE A 129 -0.76 -2.86 -2.70
C PHE A 129 0.24 -2.40 -3.78
N ARG A 130 0.38 -3.18 -4.87
CA ARG A 130 1.24 -2.79 -6.01
C ARG A 130 0.80 -1.47 -6.63
N ALA A 131 -0.50 -1.31 -6.87
CA ALA A 131 -1.05 -0.08 -7.40
C ALA A 131 -0.75 1.10 -6.46
N GLY A 132 -0.99 0.96 -5.16
CA GLY A 132 -0.69 1.99 -4.17
C GLY A 132 0.79 2.40 -4.14
N VAL A 133 1.72 1.45 -4.27
CA VAL A 133 3.16 1.74 -4.34
C VAL A 133 3.53 2.44 -5.63
N ILE A 134 3.20 1.87 -6.79
CA ILE A 134 3.64 2.40 -8.09
C ILE A 134 3.00 3.77 -8.37
N ASN A 135 1.69 3.89 -8.18
CA ASN A 135 0.98 5.16 -8.38
C ASN A 135 1.37 6.18 -7.31
N GLY A 136 1.62 5.75 -6.06
CA GLY A 136 2.10 6.63 -5.00
C GLY A 136 3.49 7.21 -5.32
N MET A 137 4.38 6.41 -5.90
CA MET A 137 5.68 6.89 -6.37
C MET A 137 5.53 7.89 -7.54
N GLN A 138 4.55 7.70 -8.43
CA GLN A 138 4.26 8.65 -9.50
C GLN A 138 3.77 10.00 -8.92
N ILE A 139 2.84 9.98 -7.95
CA ILE A 139 2.38 11.18 -7.24
C ILE A 139 3.56 11.93 -6.61
N GLY A 140 4.48 11.20 -5.97
CA GLY A 140 5.65 11.77 -5.31
C GLY A 140 6.87 12.00 -6.21
N LYS A 141 6.72 11.99 -7.54
CA LYS A 141 7.80 12.22 -8.52
C LYS A 141 9.03 11.34 -8.28
N GLY A 142 8.82 10.04 -8.07
CA GLY A 142 9.86 9.05 -7.78
C GLY A 142 10.07 8.76 -6.29
N GLY A 143 9.39 9.48 -5.40
CA GLY A 143 9.41 9.22 -3.96
C GLY A 143 8.10 8.66 -3.42
N LEU A 144 8.17 7.59 -2.63
CA LEU A 144 7.03 7.08 -1.88
C LEU A 144 7.09 7.55 -0.43
N ASN A 145 6.00 8.10 0.09
CA ASN A 145 5.76 8.24 1.53
C ASN A 145 4.38 7.62 1.85
N ALA A 146 4.04 7.54 3.14
CA ALA A 146 2.78 6.92 3.56
C ALA A 146 1.56 7.66 2.98
N ILE A 147 1.60 9.00 2.91
CA ILE A 147 0.49 9.80 2.40
C ILE A 147 0.26 9.56 0.90
N HIS A 148 1.32 9.51 0.09
CA HIS A 148 1.23 9.21 -1.33
C HIS A 148 0.73 7.79 -1.57
N PHE A 149 1.20 6.82 -0.79
CA PHE A 149 0.71 5.44 -0.86
C PHE A 149 -0.80 5.37 -0.60
N LEU A 150 -1.28 5.99 0.48
CA LEU A 150 -2.70 6.03 0.83
C LEU A 150 -3.53 6.72 -0.26
N LYS A 151 -3.08 7.87 -0.75
CA LYS A 151 -3.75 8.60 -1.83
C LYS A 151 -3.80 7.84 -3.15
N ALA A 152 -2.88 6.90 -3.37
CA ALA A 152 -2.82 6.12 -4.58
C ALA A 152 -3.43 4.71 -4.43
N TYR A 153 -3.86 4.35 -3.22
CA TYR A 153 -4.46 3.06 -2.94
C TYR A 153 -5.83 2.98 -3.65
N PRO A 154 -6.11 1.92 -4.43
CA PRO A 154 -7.21 1.91 -5.39
C PRO A 154 -8.61 1.65 -4.80
N ASN A 155 -8.74 1.67 -3.47
CA ASN A 155 -10.00 1.44 -2.78
C ASN A 155 -10.23 2.55 -1.77
N GLU A 156 -11.49 2.95 -1.60
CA GLU A 156 -11.88 4.03 -0.68
C GLU A 156 -11.46 3.78 0.77
N THR A 157 -11.48 2.52 1.21
CA THR A 157 -11.07 2.15 2.57
C THR A 157 -9.99 1.08 2.54
N MET A 158 -8.81 1.45 3.04
CA MET A 158 -7.72 0.52 3.29
C MET A 158 -7.83 0.00 4.72
N THR A 159 -7.83 -1.32 4.91
CA THR A 159 -7.81 -1.92 6.25
C THR A 159 -6.40 -2.21 6.71
N ILE A 160 -6.16 -2.03 8.01
CA ILE A 160 -4.99 -2.50 8.74
C ILE A 160 -5.47 -3.48 9.81
N ASN A 161 -5.08 -4.74 9.67
CA ASN A 161 -5.26 -5.78 10.69
C ASN A 161 -4.23 -5.58 11.81
N LEU A 162 -4.69 -5.05 12.94
CA LEU A 162 -3.84 -4.70 14.07
C LEU A 162 -3.13 -5.92 14.70
N PRO A 163 -3.81 -7.05 14.97
CA PRO A 163 -3.11 -8.26 15.44
C PRO A 163 -1.99 -8.72 14.50
N ALA A 164 -2.24 -8.74 13.19
CA ALA A 164 -1.24 -9.12 12.21
C ALA A 164 -0.07 -8.13 12.16
N LEU A 165 -0.36 -6.82 12.24
CA LEU A 165 0.65 -5.77 12.29
C LEU A 165 1.56 -5.93 13.51
N PHE A 166 1.00 -6.02 14.72
CA PHE A 166 1.77 -6.17 15.95
C PHE A 166 2.59 -7.46 15.98
N GLY A 167 2.03 -8.56 15.46
CA GLY A 167 2.77 -9.82 15.33
C GLY A 167 3.99 -9.73 14.42
N ILE A 168 4.01 -8.81 13.44
CA ILE A 168 5.20 -8.54 12.62
C ILE A 168 6.18 -7.61 13.32
N MET A 169 5.69 -6.58 14.03
CA MET A 169 6.54 -5.67 14.79
C MET A 169 7.35 -6.41 15.86
N GLN A 170 6.71 -7.29 16.62
CA GLN A 170 7.38 -8.12 17.63
C GLN A 170 8.48 -9.00 17.02
N LYS A 171 8.21 -9.60 15.85
CA LYS A 171 9.21 -10.41 15.14
C LYS A 171 10.41 -9.58 14.67
N ALA A 172 10.17 -8.35 14.22
CA ALA A 172 11.24 -7.45 13.80
C ALA A 172 12.12 -7.03 14.98
N GLU A 173 11.53 -6.72 16.13
CA GLU A 173 12.25 -6.40 17.37
C GLU A 173 13.11 -7.58 17.85
N SER A 174 12.56 -8.81 17.81
CA SER A 174 13.33 -10.02 18.17
C SER A 174 14.54 -10.21 17.26
N ILE A 175 14.41 -10.01 15.95
CA ILE A 175 15.52 -10.13 15.00
C ILE A 175 16.56 -9.04 15.26
N ALA A 176 16.14 -7.79 15.47
CA ALA A 176 17.05 -6.70 15.80
C ALA A 176 17.82 -6.97 17.11
N GLY A 177 17.15 -7.53 18.11
CA GLY A 177 17.77 -7.97 19.36
C GLY A 177 18.81 -9.06 19.15
N LEU A 178 18.54 -10.05 18.29
CA LEU A 178 19.49 -11.10 17.95
C LEU A 178 20.72 -10.54 17.21
N VAL A 179 20.50 -9.71 16.19
CA VAL A 179 21.60 -9.08 15.43
C VAL A 179 22.48 -8.26 16.37
N LYS A 180 21.88 -7.48 17.28
CA LYS A 180 22.60 -6.72 18.29
C LYS A 180 23.37 -7.63 19.25
N PHE A 181 22.75 -8.69 19.77
CA PHE A 181 23.41 -9.67 20.64
C PHE A 181 24.65 -10.29 19.98
N PHE A 182 24.57 -10.69 18.71
CA PHE A 182 25.72 -11.26 17.98
C PHE A 182 26.76 -10.21 17.56
N SER A 183 26.38 -8.93 17.45
CA SER A 183 27.32 -7.84 17.14
C SER A 183 28.08 -7.38 18.39
N ASP A 184 27.41 -7.39 19.56
CA ASP A 184 27.97 -6.92 20.83
C ASP A 184 28.68 -8.03 21.62
N SER A 185 28.44 -9.31 21.31
CA SER A 185 29.13 -10.45 21.93
C SER A 185 30.40 -10.80 21.16
N PRO A 186 31.61 -10.73 21.77
CA PRO A 186 32.80 -11.26 21.13
C PRO A 186 32.58 -12.76 20.88
N LEU A 187 32.91 -13.22 19.68
CA LEU A 187 32.82 -14.63 19.25
C LEU A 187 33.80 -15.56 20.01
N ASP A 188 34.20 -15.19 21.24
CA ASP A 188 35.17 -15.90 22.09
C ASP A 188 34.68 -17.31 22.45
N GLY A 189 33.36 -17.56 22.43
CA GLY A 189 32.78 -18.89 22.62
C GLY A 189 33.01 -19.88 21.47
N LEU A 190 33.55 -19.46 20.32
CA LEU A 190 33.83 -20.33 19.15
C LEU A 190 35.32 -20.69 19.01
N LYS A 191 36.19 -20.23 19.92
CA LYS A 191 37.60 -20.63 19.99
C LYS A 191 37.88 -21.36 21.29
N GLY A 192 37.38 -22.60 21.40
CA GLY A 192 37.57 -23.34 22.65
C GLY A 192 37.09 -24.78 22.63
N SER A 193 37.38 -25.53 21.57
CA SER A 193 37.37 -27.00 21.65
C SER A 193 38.46 -27.55 20.74
N LYS A 194 39.70 -27.50 21.22
CA LYS A 194 40.70 -28.50 20.83
C LYS A 194 40.64 -29.62 21.88
N PRO A 195 40.67 -30.89 21.46
CA PRO A 195 40.59 -32.05 22.34
C PRO A 195 41.76 -32.10 23.34
#